data_AF-A0A660PIV4-F1
#
_entry.id   AF-A0A660PIV4-F1
#
_cell.length_a   1.000
_cell.length_b   1.000
_cell.length_c   1.000
_cell.angle_alpha   90.00
_cell.angle_beta   90.00
_cell.angle_gamma   90.00
#
_symmetry.space_group_name_H-M   'P 1'
#
loop_
_entity.id
_entity.type
_entity.pdbx_description
1 polymer ?
#
loop_
_entity_poly.entity_id
_entity_poly.type
_entity_poly.pdbx_seq_one_letter_code
_entity_poly.pdbx_strand_id
1 'polypeptide(L)' 'KRKRLRIDTLPGSLENAISEFKKSRLMKRVLGDHIFEKLIDNKIVEWDQYRIAVTGYEIDNYFPVL' A
#
# COMPACT_ATOMS: atom_id res chain seq x y z
N LYS A 1 22.19 12.01 5.29
CA LYS A 1 22.86 11.79 3.97
C LYS A 1 21.87 11.77 2.79
N ARG A 2 20.83 10.91 2.78
CA ARG A 2 19.86 10.78 1.65
C ARG A 2 18.97 12.02 1.37
N LYS A 3 18.42 12.67 2.41
CA LYS A 3 17.63 13.91 2.26
C LYS A 3 18.37 15.06 1.56
N ARG A 4 19.70 15.17 1.75
CA ARG A 4 20.55 16.17 1.07
C ARG A 4 20.71 15.89 -0.42
N LEU A 5 20.51 14.63 -0.85
CA LEU A 5 20.62 14.18 -2.23
C LEU A 5 19.27 14.15 -2.95
N ARG A 6 18.19 14.67 -2.34
CA ARG A 6 16.82 14.62 -2.87
C ARG A 6 16.36 13.21 -3.27
N ILE A 7 16.83 12.21 -2.54
CA ILE A 7 16.38 10.84 -2.71
C ILE A 7 15.22 10.62 -1.75
N ASP A 8 14.02 10.69 -2.29
CA ASP A 8 12.80 10.35 -1.56
C ASP A 8 12.68 8.84 -1.36
N THR A 9 11.89 8.45 -0.37
CA THR A 9 11.61 7.06 -0.04
C THR A 9 10.34 6.61 -0.73
N LEU A 10 10.35 5.37 -1.21
CA LEU A 10 9.13 4.73 -1.67
C LEU A 10 8.12 4.57 -0.52
N PRO A 11 6.82 4.47 -0.85
CA PRO A 11 5.77 4.20 0.14
C PRO A 11 6.09 2.96 0.97
N GLY A 12 5.93 3.07 2.30
CA GLY A 12 6.23 1.98 3.25
C GLY A 12 5.08 0.99 3.47
N SER A 13 3.92 1.23 2.86
CA SER A 13 2.74 0.36 2.97
C SER A 13 1.97 0.35 1.65
N LEU A 14 1.14 -0.68 1.46
CA LEU A 14 0.27 -0.80 0.29
C LEU A 14 -0.71 0.37 0.20
N GLU A 15 -1.29 0.81 1.33
CA GLU A 15 -2.16 1.99 1.40
C GLU A 15 -1.48 3.25 0.86
N ASN A 16 -0.27 3.55 1.33
CA ASN A 16 0.48 4.71 0.88
C ASN A 16 0.83 4.60 -0.60
N ALA A 17 1.14 3.38 -1.09
CA ALA A 17 1.40 3.14 -2.49
C ALA A 17 0.16 3.38 -3.37
N ILE A 18 -1.03 2.94 -2.93
CA ILE A 18 -2.30 3.22 -3.62
C ILE A 18 -2.58 4.72 -3.64
N SER A 19 -2.34 5.43 -2.54
CA SER A 19 -2.53 6.88 -2.44
C SER A 19 -1.63 7.66 -3.41
N GLU A 20 -0.36 7.27 -3.54
CA GLU A 20 0.55 7.86 -4.52
C GLU A 20 0.20 7.45 -5.96
N PHE A 21 -0.19 6.20 -6.18
CA PHE A 21 -0.59 5.69 -7.49
C PHE A 21 -1.81 6.44 -8.05
N LYS A 22 -2.81 6.75 -7.20
CA LYS A 22 -4.00 7.55 -7.54
C LYS A 22 -3.66 8.93 -8.13
N LYS A 23 -2.53 9.52 -7.74
CA LYS A 23 -2.07 10.84 -8.21
C LYS A 23 -1.38 10.78 -9.57
N SER A 24 -1.01 9.58 -10.05
CA SER A 24 -0.23 9.41 -11.28
C SER A 24 -1.08 9.53 -12.54
N ARG A 25 -1.01 10.69 -13.18
CA ARG A 25 -1.61 10.92 -14.52
C ARG A 25 -1.03 10.00 -15.59
N LEU A 26 0.25 9.65 -15.48
CA LEU A 26 0.91 8.73 -16.40
C LEU A 26 0.25 7.35 -16.33
N MET A 27 0.10 6.79 -15.14
CA MET A 27 -0.47 5.46 -14.96
C MET A 27 -1.94 5.41 -15.36
N LYS A 28 -2.72 6.45 -15.03
CA LYS A 28 -4.12 6.55 -15.47
C LYS A 28 -4.25 6.51 -17.00
N ARG A 29 -3.38 7.24 -17.71
CA ARG A 29 -3.37 7.23 -19.19
C ARG A 29 -2.93 5.89 -19.78
N VAL A 30 -1.94 5.23 -19.17
CA VAL A 30 -1.39 3.95 -19.69
C VAL A 30 -2.39 2.80 -19.50
N LEU A 31 -3.07 2.75 -18.36
CA LEU A 31 -4.01 1.68 -18.04
C LEU A 31 -5.42 1.93 -18.57
N GLY A 32 -5.78 3.20 -18.81
CA GLY A 32 -7.16 3.60 -19.11
C GLY A 32 -8.03 3.62 -17.86
N ASP A 33 -9.14 4.35 -17.93
CA ASP A 33 -9.99 4.66 -16.75
C ASP A 33 -10.51 3.39 -16.05
N HIS A 34 -11.07 2.46 -16.83
CA HIS A 34 -11.67 1.24 -16.27
C HIS A 34 -10.65 0.38 -15.50
N ILE A 35 -9.47 0.12 -16.09
CA ILE A 35 -8.46 -0.73 -15.45
C ILE A 35 -7.82 0.00 -14.26
N PHE A 36 -7.56 1.30 -14.39
CA PHE A 36 -7.00 2.10 -13.32
C PHE A 36 -7.88 2.08 -12.06
N GLU A 37 -9.19 2.31 -12.22
CA GLU A 37 -10.14 2.30 -11.11
C GLU A 37 -10.30 0.90 -10.52
N LYS A 38 -10.48 -0.14 -11.33
CA LYS A 38 -10.63 -1.51 -10.83
C LYS A 38 -9.39 -2.02 -10.12
N LEU A 39 -8.20 -1.65 -10.59
CA LEU A 39 -6.96 -2.02 -9.92
C LEU A 39 -6.87 -1.37 -8.54
N ILE A 40 -7.25 -0.09 -8.43
CA ILE A 40 -7.30 0.63 -7.15
C ILE A 40 -8.30 -0.02 -6.20
N ASP A 41 -9.53 -0.27 -6.65
CA ASP A 41 -10.59 -0.83 -5.81
C ASP A 41 -10.18 -2.20 -5.26
N ASN A 42 -9.67 -3.07 -6.13
CA ASN A 42 -9.19 -4.40 -5.74
C ASN A 42 -8.07 -4.31 -4.69
N LYS A 43 -7.13 -3.37 -4.87
CA LYS A 43 -6.00 -3.20 -3.93
C LYS A 43 -6.41 -2.59 -2.59
N ILE A 44 -7.47 -1.80 -2.56
CA ILE A 44 -8.06 -1.30 -1.30
C ILE A 44 -8.68 -2.45 -0.51
N VAL A 45 -9.41 -3.35 -1.18
CA VAL A 45 -10.00 -4.54 -0.54
C VAL A 45 -8.91 -5.45 0.02
N GLU A 46 -7.85 -5.70 -0.75
CA GLU A 46 -6.69 -6.49 -0.29
C GLU A 46 -6.03 -5.87 0.95
N TRP A 47 -5.85 -4.54 0.96
CA TRP A 47 -5.30 -3.84 2.12
C TRP A 47 -6.19 -3.96 3.36
N ASP A 48 -7.50 -3.80 3.21
CA ASP A 48 -8.43 -3.91 4.33
C ASP A 48 -8.47 -5.33 4.90
N GLN A 49 -8.40 -6.35 4.05
CA GLN A 49 -8.28 -7.74 4.50
C GLN A 49 -6.98 -8.00 5.26
N TYR A 50 -5.86 -7.46 4.78
CA TYR A 50 -4.56 -7.63 5.43
C TYR A 50 -4.53 -6.98 6.81
N ARG A 51 -5.00 -5.73 6.95
CA ARG A 51 -4.86 -4.97 8.21
C ARG A 51 -5.74 -5.47 9.35
N ILE A 52 -6.80 -6.25 9.06
CA ILE A 52 -7.69 -6.84 10.07
C ILE A 52 -7.28 -8.27 10.44
N ALA A 53 -6.39 -8.89 9.67
CA ALA A 53 -5.94 -10.25 9.91
C ALA A 53 -4.90 -10.27 11.04
N VAL A 54 -5.11 -11.14 12.03
CA VAL A 54 -4.09 -11.42 13.06
C VAL A 54 -3.06 -12.38 12.47
N THR A 55 -1.83 -11.91 12.38
CA THR A 55 -0.71 -12.66 11.82
C THR A 55 -0.07 -13.57 12.87
N GLY A 56 0.59 -14.64 12.41
CA GLY A 56 1.35 -15.53 13.30
C GLY A 56 2.40 -14.77 14.13
N TYR A 57 3.04 -13.76 13.53
CA TYR A 57 3.97 -12.89 14.26
C TYR A 57 3.30 -12.20 15.45
N GLU A 58 2.10 -11.67 15.28
CA GLU A 58 1.37 -11.02 16.37
C GLU A 58 0.99 -12.02 17.46
N ILE A 59 0.58 -13.24 17.08
CA ILE A 59 0.31 -14.32 18.04
C ILE A 59 1.58 -14.62 18.83
N ASP A 60 2.70 -14.92 18.15
CA ASP A 60 3.94 -15.35 18.81
C ASP A 60 4.55 -14.28 19.71
N ASN A 61 4.35 -12.99 19.42
CA ASN A 61 4.96 -11.88 20.18
C ASN A 61 4.05 -11.31 21.28
N TYR A 62 2.72 -11.36 21.11
CA TYR A 62 1.79 -10.72 22.03
C TYR A 62 0.93 -11.71 22.83
N PHE A 63 0.70 -12.92 22.32
CA PHE A 63 -0.13 -13.92 23.01
C PHE A 63 0.57 -14.61 24.20
N PRO A 64 1.87 -14.99 24.15
CA PRO A 64 2.57 -15.61 25.28
C PRO A 64 2.80 -14.69 26.49
N VAL A 65 2.55 -13.39 26.33
CA VAL A 65 2.76 -12.36 27.36
C VAL A 65 1.49 -12.12 28.20
N LEU A 66 0.35 -12.68 27.78
CA LEU A 66 -0.94 -12.67 28.48
C LEU A 66 -1.08 -13.89 29.39
#